data_AF-A0A9K3EDS3-F1
#
_entry.id   AF-A0A9K3EDS3-F1
#
_cell.length_a   1.000
_cell.length_b   1.000
_cell.length_c   1.000
_cell.angle_alpha   90.00
_cell.angle_beta   90.00
_cell.angle_gamma   90.00
#
_symmetry.space_group_name_H-M   'P 1'
#
loop_
_entity.id
_entity.type
_entity.pdbx_description
1 polymer ?
#
loop_
_entity_poly.entity_id
_entity_poly.type
_entity_poly.pdbx_seq_one_letter_code
_entity_poly.pdbx_strand_id
1 'polypeptide(L)'
;MKRKAERKLGRELTIREAYKQSHCRKGSRPLDKDLSCSNSLILDVDSEGDAQEENLVWVDARAEETWVKYEGFLEEKYGKERNKHPKFDKDLWSRAEGKHKGKGYGLGNDSDPCVHRREDPEIEKLNLVIKELVKEKDEEKERFNGIIAGLLADKEKDKVDKDALLDRMSQIEAMLTATVRK
;
A
#
# COMPACT_ATOMS: atom_id res chain seq x y z
N MET A 1 15.01 0.81 -10.23
CA MET A 1 14.86 1.96 -11.15
C MET A 1 13.41 2.22 -11.55
N LYS A 2 12.62 1.19 -11.90
CA LYS A 2 11.21 1.30 -12.33
C LYS A 2 10.35 2.21 -11.42
N ARG A 3 10.26 1.93 -10.11
CA ARG A 3 9.45 2.73 -9.15
C ARG A 3 9.81 4.22 -9.08
N LYS A 4 11.11 4.57 -9.16
CA LYS A 4 11.54 5.98 -9.13
C LYS A 4 11.11 6.71 -10.40
N ALA A 5 11.14 6.01 -11.53
CA ALA A 5 10.70 6.55 -12.80
C ALA A 5 9.18 6.69 -12.88
N GLU A 6 8.42 5.68 -12.43
CA GLU A 6 6.96 5.74 -12.33
C GLU A 6 6.48 6.87 -11.42
N ARG A 7 7.13 7.05 -10.26
CA ARG A 7 6.82 8.16 -9.34
C ARG A 7 7.09 9.53 -9.97
N LYS A 8 8.16 9.65 -10.77
CA LYS A 8 8.46 10.89 -11.49
C LYS A 8 7.49 11.17 -12.64
N LEU A 9 7.04 10.12 -13.32
CA LEU A 9 6.15 10.22 -14.47
C LEU A 9 4.67 10.25 -14.09
N GLY A 10 4.31 9.94 -12.83
CA GLY A 10 2.92 9.88 -12.38
C GLY A 10 2.10 8.73 -12.99
N ARG A 11 2.73 7.83 -13.75
CA ARG A 11 2.09 6.69 -14.43
C ARG A 11 2.94 5.42 -14.38
N GLU A 12 2.29 4.28 -14.57
CA GLU A 12 2.97 3.00 -14.71
C GLU A 12 3.83 2.98 -16.00
N LEU A 13 5.02 2.39 -15.90
CA LEU A 13 5.89 2.22 -17.05
C LEU A 13 5.51 0.97 -17.82
N THR A 14 5.41 1.13 -19.14
CA THR A 14 5.29 -0.02 -20.05
C THR A 14 6.57 -0.85 -20.00
N ILE A 15 6.47 -2.14 -20.31
CA ILE A 15 7.65 -3.03 -20.35
C ILE A 15 8.66 -2.59 -21.40
N ARG A 16 8.18 -2.05 -22.52
CA ARG A 16 9.02 -1.44 -23.55
C ARG A 16 9.86 -0.29 -23.01
N GLU A 17 9.24 0.63 -22.27
CA GLU A 17 9.95 1.74 -21.63
C GLU A 17 10.93 1.21 -20.57
N ALA A 18 10.50 0.30 -19.71
CA ALA A 18 11.34 -0.26 -18.65
C ALA A 18 12.56 -1.02 -19.22
N TYR A 19 12.37 -1.78 -20.29
CA TYR A 19 13.41 -2.58 -20.94
C TYR A 19 14.43 -1.68 -21.65
N LYS A 20 13.97 -0.74 -22.48
CA LYS A 20 14.86 0.22 -23.16
C LYS A 20 15.57 1.14 -22.16
N GLN A 21 14.89 1.55 -21.08
CA GLN A 21 15.52 2.36 -20.02
C GLN A 21 16.63 1.62 -19.26
N SER A 22 16.57 0.30 -19.18
CA SER A 22 17.61 -0.52 -18.53
C SER A 22 18.72 -0.97 -19.48
N HIS A 23 18.43 -1.18 -20.76
CA HIS A 23 19.36 -1.81 -21.72
C HIS A 23 19.85 -0.90 -22.84
N CYS A 24 19.46 0.38 -22.86
CA CYS A 24 20.08 1.38 -23.72
C CYS A 24 21.13 2.21 -22.94
N ARG A 25 22.10 2.79 -23.64
CA ARG A 25 23.14 3.64 -23.03
C ARG A 25 22.54 4.96 -22.57
N LYS A 26 23.07 5.49 -21.47
CA LYS A 26 22.67 6.81 -20.94
C LYS A 26 22.86 7.88 -22.04
N GLY A 27 21.88 8.76 -22.20
CA GLY A 27 21.78 9.75 -23.28
C GLY A 27 20.91 9.29 -24.45
N SER A 28 20.76 7.98 -24.67
CA SER A 28 19.91 7.41 -25.72
C SER A 28 18.65 6.73 -25.18
N ARG A 29 18.42 6.74 -23.86
CA ARG A 29 17.27 6.04 -23.28
C ARG A 29 15.99 6.88 -23.42
N PRO A 30 14.82 6.25 -23.61
CA PRO A 30 13.58 6.98 -23.86
C PRO A 30 13.20 7.97 -22.76
N LEU A 31 13.51 7.65 -21.49
CA LEU A 31 13.09 8.45 -20.34
C LEU A 31 14.22 9.29 -19.74
N ASP A 32 15.39 9.37 -20.39
CA ASP A 32 16.53 10.08 -19.80
C ASP A 32 16.24 11.57 -19.61
N LYS A 33 15.46 12.18 -20.51
CA LYS A 33 15.04 13.58 -20.39
C LYS A 33 14.07 13.76 -19.21
N ASP A 34 13.02 12.95 -19.16
CA ASP A 34 11.98 13.01 -18.11
C ASP A 34 12.55 12.73 -16.72
N LEU A 35 13.54 11.83 -16.63
CA LEU A 35 14.18 11.47 -15.37
C LEU A 35 15.33 12.40 -14.98
N SER A 36 15.89 13.15 -15.93
CA SER A 36 16.94 14.16 -15.68
C SER A 36 16.39 15.46 -15.10
N CYS A 37 15.11 15.77 -15.31
CA CYS A 37 14.48 16.94 -14.71
C CYS A 37 14.46 16.80 -13.17
N SER A 38 15.15 17.73 -12.51
CA SER A 38 15.13 17.94 -11.07
C SER A 38 14.09 19.03 -10.82
N ASN A 39 12.97 18.66 -10.19
CA ASN A 39 11.92 19.54 -9.69
C ASN A 39 11.59 20.79 -10.53
N SER A 40 10.67 20.66 -11.48
CA SER A 40 9.89 21.81 -11.92
C SER A 40 8.46 21.35 -12.16
N LEU A 41 7.54 22.02 -11.47
CA LEU A 41 6.08 21.98 -11.55
C LEU A 41 5.50 21.15 -12.69
N ILE A 42 4.63 20.21 -12.31
CA ILE A 42 3.69 19.49 -13.18
C ILE A 42 2.94 20.54 -14.01
N LEU A 43 3.39 20.76 -15.24
CA LEU A 43 2.55 21.28 -16.29
C LEU A 43 2.13 20.06 -17.09
N ASP A 44 0.82 19.80 -17.08
CA ASP A 44 0.16 18.86 -17.97
C ASP A 44 0.37 19.35 -19.41
N VAL A 45 1.52 18.98 -19.98
CA VAL A 45 1.79 19.09 -21.40
C VAL A 45 1.63 17.70 -21.94
N ASP A 46 0.53 17.49 -22.67
CA ASP A 46 0.33 16.34 -23.56
C ASP A 46 1.50 16.28 -24.54
N SER A 47 2.59 15.67 -24.11
CA SER A 47 3.72 15.39 -24.98
C SER A 47 3.40 14.09 -25.67
N GLU A 48 2.68 14.17 -26.80
CA GLU A 48 2.77 13.21 -27.88
C GLU A 48 4.25 13.12 -28.30
N GLY A 49 5.00 12.27 -27.59
CA GLY A 49 6.43 12.12 -27.69
C GLY A 49 6.81 10.98 -28.61
N ASP A 50 6.50 11.10 -29.90
CA ASP A 50 7.08 10.28 -30.97
C ASP A 50 8.56 10.66 -31.22
N ALA A 51 9.38 10.71 -30.16
CA ALA A 51 10.77 11.11 -30.26
C ALA A 51 11.73 9.99 -29.82
N GLN A 52 12.42 9.45 -30.83
CA GLN A 52 13.70 8.73 -30.79
C GLN A 52 13.67 7.19 -30.64
N GLU A 53 12.86 6.48 -31.42
CA GLU A 53 13.18 5.06 -31.70
C GLU A 53 14.46 4.89 -32.53
N GLU A 54 14.82 5.88 -33.35
CA GLU A 54 15.87 5.74 -34.37
C GLU A 54 17.31 5.84 -33.84
N ASN A 55 17.54 6.31 -32.60
CA ASN A 55 18.89 6.52 -32.04
C ASN A 55 19.15 5.70 -30.76
N LEU A 56 18.46 4.57 -30.58
CA LEU A 56 18.68 3.71 -29.42
C LEU A 56 20.04 3.01 -29.54
N VAL A 57 20.96 3.30 -28.62
CA VAL A 57 22.23 2.59 -28.52
C VAL A 57 22.10 1.53 -27.44
N TRP A 58 22.03 0.26 -27.82
CA TRP A 58 21.95 -0.85 -26.88
C TRP A 58 23.27 -1.04 -26.11
N VAL A 59 23.16 -1.50 -24.86
CA VAL A 59 24.31 -1.81 -24.00
C VAL A 59 25.03 -3.05 -24.49
N ASP A 60 24.27 -4.03 -24.98
CA ASP A 60 24.78 -5.25 -25.62
C ASP A 60 23.87 -5.67 -26.79
N ALA A 61 24.45 -6.39 -27.76
CA ALA A 61 23.72 -6.88 -28.94
C ALA A 61 22.65 -7.92 -28.56
N ARG A 62 22.83 -8.61 -27.42
CA ARG A 62 21.91 -9.64 -26.96
C ARG A 62 20.57 -9.05 -26.53
N ALA A 63 20.57 -7.90 -25.87
CA ALA A 63 19.38 -7.18 -25.45
C ALA A 63 18.58 -6.70 -26.67
N GLU A 64 19.28 -6.16 -27.67
CA GLU A 64 18.69 -5.78 -28.94
C GLU A 64 18.04 -6.98 -29.64
N GLU A 65 18.78 -8.06 -29.84
CA GLU A 65 18.27 -9.26 -30.49
C GLU A 65 17.06 -9.87 -29.77
N THR A 66 17.08 -9.89 -28.43
CA THR A 66 15.97 -10.42 -27.63
C THR A 66 14.73 -9.55 -27.79
N TRP A 67 14.89 -8.23 -27.79
CA TRP A 67 13.79 -7.29 -28.01
C TRP A 67 13.19 -7.40 -29.40
N VAL A 68 14.04 -7.46 -30.43
CA VAL A 68 13.60 -7.61 -31.83
C VAL A 68 12.84 -8.92 -32.04
N LYS A 69 13.30 -10.02 -31.44
CA LYS A 69 12.57 -11.31 -31.47
C LYS A 69 11.21 -11.22 -30.80
N TYR A 70 11.14 -10.59 -29.64
CA TYR A 70 9.89 -10.41 -28.90
C TYR A 70 8.87 -9.56 -29.66
N GLU A 71 9.29 -8.42 -30.21
CA GLU A 71 8.45 -7.56 -31.06
C GLU A 71 7.97 -8.32 -32.31
N GLY A 72 8.86 -9.08 -32.97
CA GLY A 72 8.48 -9.92 -34.10
C GLY A 72 7.40 -10.96 -33.74
N PHE A 73 7.50 -11.58 -32.56
CA PHE A 73 6.45 -12.50 -32.09
C PHE A 73 5.14 -11.81 -31.72
N LEU A 74 5.19 -10.59 -31.19
CA LEU A 74 3.99 -9.80 -30.94
C LEU A 74 3.29 -9.42 -32.24
N GLU A 75 4.05 -8.99 -33.25
CA GLU A 75 3.52 -8.69 -34.59
C GLU A 75 2.92 -9.94 -35.25
N GLU A 76 3.56 -11.10 -35.10
CA GLU A 76 3.05 -12.38 -35.62
C GLU A 76 1.72 -12.79 -34.95
N LYS A 77 1.63 -12.67 -33.61
CA LYS A 77 0.47 -13.14 -32.84
C LYS A 77 -0.70 -12.16 -32.82
N TYR A 78 -0.42 -10.86 -32.73
CA TYR A 78 -1.42 -9.81 -32.53
C TYR A 78 -1.58 -8.87 -33.74
N GLY A 79 -0.76 -9.05 -34.78
CA GLY A 79 -0.71 -8.19 -35.95
C GLY A 79 0.18 -6.95 -35.73
N LYS A 80 0.35 -6.16 -36.78
CA LYS A 80 1.20 -4.94 -36.74
C LYS A 80 0.61 -3.79 -35.92
N GLU A 81 -0.69 -3.85 -35.63
CA GLU A 81 -1.36 -2.80 -34.87
C GLU A 81 -0.98 -2.88 -33.39
N ARG A 82 -0.14 -1.94 -32.95
CA ARG A 82 0.39 -1.87 -31.57
C ARG A 82 -0.71 -1.76 -30.49
N ASN A 83 -1.88 -1.21 -30.81
CA ASN A 83 -3.00 -1.11 -29.88
C ASN A 83 -3.63 -2.47 -29.52
N LYS A 84 -3.38 -3.52 -30.32
CA LYS A 84 -3.85 -4.90 -30.09
C LYS A 84 -2.86 -5.71 -29.26
N HIS A 85 -1.66 -5.18 -29.02
CA HIS A 85 -0.63 -5.89 -28.27
C HIS A 85 -0.96 -5.84 -26.78
N PRO A 86 -0.86 -6.97 -26.05
CA PRO A 86 -1.00 -6.98 -24.61
C PRO A 86 0.13 -6.17 -23.95
N LYS A 87 -0.10 -5.67 -22.73
CA LYS A 87 0.93 -4.97 -21.94
C LYS A 87 2.20 -5.81 -21.74
N PHE A 88 2.05 -7.14 -21.64
CA PHE A 88 3.13 -8.12 -21.62
C PHE A 88 2.63 -9.50 -22.05
N ASP A 89 3.42 -10.20 -22.85
CA ASP A 89 3.23 -11.63 -23.08
C ASP A 89 4.44 -12.40 -22.56
N LYS A 90 4.28 -13.02 -21.37
CA LYS A 90 5.36 -13.74 -20.68
C LYS A 90 5.84 -14.96 -21.47
N ASP A 91 4.95 -15.59 -22.25
CA ASP A 91 5.28 -16.79 -23.01
C ASP A 91 6.09 -16.44 -24.25
N LEU A 92 5.69 -15.38 -24.97
CA LEU A 92 6.47 -14.85 -26.09
C LEU A 92 7.81 -14.29 -25.62
N TRP A 93 7.84 -13.63 -24.47
CA TRP A 93 9.09 -13.16 -23.86
C TRP A 93 10.03 -14.33 -23.54
N SER A 94 9.51 -15.36 -22.88
CA SER A 94 10.26 -16.58 -22.54
C SER A 94 10.77 -17.31 -23.78
N ARG A 95 10.03 -17.24 -24.89
CA ARG A 95 10.43 -17.77 -26.19
C ARG A 95 11.57 -16.94 -26.81
N ALA A 96 11.49 -15.61 -26.71
CA ALA A 96 12.52 -14.69 -27.22
C ALA A 96 13.84 -14.80 -26.43
N GLU A 97 13.79 -14.95 -25.11
CA GLU A 97 14.97 -15.12 -24.25
C GLU A 97 15.72 -16.44 -24.46
N GLY A 98 15.04 -17.47 -24.98
CA GLY A 98 15.61 -18.77 -25.28
C GLY A 98 16.03 -19.56 -24.03
N LYS A 99 17.20 -20.22 -24.08
CA LYS A 99 17.67 -21.16 -23.04
C LYS A 99 18.23 -20.49 -21.77
N HIS A 100 18.24 -19.15 -21.69
CA HIS A 100 18.75 -18.42 -20.53
C HIS A 100 17.63 -18.07 -19.52
N LYS A 101 16.75 -19.03 -19.24
CA LYS A 101 15.64 -18.87 -18.29
C LYS A 101 16.18 -18.81 -16.87
N GLY A 102 16.17 -17.63 -16.24
CA GLY A 102 16.49 -17.48 -14.82
C GLY A 102 17.18 -16.16 -14.45
N LYS A 103 17.76 -15.47 -15.44
CA LYS A 103 18.13 -14.06 -15.33
C LYS A 103 17.35 -13.32 -16.39
N GLY A 104 16.10 -12.98 -16.10
CA GLY A 104 15.37 -12.00 -16.90
C GLY A 104 16.24 -10.76 -16.99
N TYR A 105 16.78 -10.47 -18.17
CA TYR A 105 17.66 -9.32 -18.34
C TYR A 105 16.79 -8.07 -18.12
N GLY A 106 16.95 -7.43 -16.96
CA GLY A 106 16.28 -6.20 -16.52
C GLY A 106 14.76 -6.24 -16.30
N LEU A 107 14.11 -7.41 -16.40
CA LEU A 107 12.82 -7.65 -15.76
C LEU A 107 13.13 -8.30 -14.41
N GLY A 108 12.94 -7.54 -13.32
CA GLY A 108 13.21 -8.05 -11.98
C GLY A 108 12.53 -9.41 -11.79
N ASN A 109 13.29 -10.41 -11.34
CA ASN A 109 12.73 -11.71 -10.96
C ASN A 109 11.62 -11.47 -9.93
N ASP A 110 10.58 -12.31 -9.90
CA ASP A 110 9.59 -12.30 -8.82
C ASP A 110 10.26 -12.53 -7.43
N SER A 111 11.52 -12.99 -7.44
CA SER A 111 12.43 -13.17 -6.30
C SER A 111 13.43 -12.01 -6.10
N ASP A 112 13.37 -10.95 -6.90
CA ASP A 112 14.21 -9.77 -6.73
C ASP A 112 13.83 -9.11 -5.38
N PRO A 113 14.78 -8.89 -4.46
CA PRO A 113 14.52 -8.15 -3.22
C PRO A 113 14.13 -6.68 -3.47
N CYS A 114 14.14 -6.20 -4.71
CA CYS A 114 13.46 -4.97 -5.13
C CYS A 114 11.96 -5.15 -5.45
N VAL A 115 11.45 -6.37 -5.56
CA VAL A 115 10.01 -6.72 -5.70
C VAL A 115 9.41 -7.06 -4.33
N HIS A 116 10.18 -7.69 -3.44
CA HIS A 116 9.82 -7.71 -2.03
C HIS A 116 9.84 -6.29 -1.48
N ARG A 117 8.68 -5.86 -0.97
CA ARG A 117 8.51 -4.73 -0.05
C ARG A 117 9.74 -4.65 0.86
N ARG A 118 10.66 -3.72 0.59
CA ARG A 118 11.17 -2.94 1.70
C ARG A 118 9.94 -2.20 2.17
N GLU A 119 9.42 -2.62 3.32
CA GLU A 119 8.46 -1.82 4.06
C GLU A 119 9.01 -0.39 4.05
N ASP A 120 8.22 0.51 3.46
CA ASP A 120 8.63 1.90 3.37
C ASP A 120 8.98 2.33 4.80
N PRO A 121 10.14 2.96 5.08
CA PRO A 121 10.48 3.37 6.45
C PRO A 121 9.39 4.24 7.09
N GLU A 122 8.58 4.91 6.26
CA GLU A 122 7.36 5.62 6.67
C GLU A 122 6.22 4.69 7.10
N ILE A 123 6.02 3.54 6.44
CA ILE A 123 5.04 2.52 6.82
C ILE A 123 5.44 1.87 8.16
N GLU A 124 6.72 1.58 8.37
CA GLU A 124 7.21 1.01 9.63
C GLU A 124 7.03 1.99 10.79
N LYS A 125 7.34 3.28 10.57
CA LYS A 125 7.06 4.36 11.53
C LYS A 125 5.56 4.52 11.80
N LEU A 126 4.72 4.50 10.76
CA LEU A 126 3.26 4.59 10.91
C LEU A 126 2.71 3.39 11.69
N ASN A 127 3.23 2.17 11.46
CA ASN A 127 2.83 0.99 12.20
C ASN A 127 3.17 1.09 13.70
N LEU A 128 4.33 1.67 14.04
CA LEU A 128 4.71 1.94 15.42
C LEU A 128 3.75 2.94 16.09
N VAL A 129 3.44 4.05 15.40
CA VAL A 129 2.49 5.07 15.89
C VAL A 129 1.09 4.47 16.08
N ILE A 130 0.60 3.68 15.12
CA ILE A 130 -0.70 3.00 15.22
C ILE A 130 -0.71 2.08 16.45
N LYS A 131 0.37 1.34 16.69
CA LYS A 131 0.47 0.43 17.83
C LYS A 131 0.45 1.17 19.18
N GLU A 132 1.12 2.32 19.28
CA GLU A 132 1.04 3.18 20.48
C GLU A 132 -0.37 3.73 20.69
N LEU A 133 -1.01 4.26 19.64
CA LEU A 133 -2.37 4.80 19.73
C LEU A 133 -3.40 3.74 20.15
N VAL A 134 -3.28 2.51 19.65
CA VAL A 134 -4.16 1.40 20.06
C VAL A 134 -3.99 1.09 21.53
N LYS A 135 -2.74 1.02 22.01
CA LYS A 135 -2.46 0.75 23.43
C LYS A 135 -3.01 1.84 24.34
N GLU A 136 -2.82 3.11 23.98
CA GLU A 136 -3.37 4.24 24.74
C GLU A 136 -4.91 4.16 24.81
N LYS A 137 -5.57 3.81 23.69
CA LYS A 137 -7.02 3.63 23.63
C LYS A 137 -7.53 2.49 24.51
N ASP A 138 -6.82 1.36 24.54
CA ASP A 138 -7.19 0.23 25.39
C ASP A 138 -7.04 0.57 26.88
N GLU A 139 -5.97 1.28 27.27
CA GLU A 139 -5.77 1.76 28.64
C GLU A 139 -6.82 2.80 29.07
N GLU A 140 -7.21 3.71 28.17
CA GLU A 140 -8.28 4.68 28.41
C GLU A 140 -9.63 3.98 28.61
N LYS A 141 -9.92 2.96 27.78
CA LYS A 141 -11.12 2.14 27.89
C LYS A 141 -11.19 1.37 29.21
N GLU A 142 -10.09 0.75 29.64
CA GLU A 142 -9.97 0.07 30.93
C GLU A 142 -10.25 1.03 32.10
N ARG A 143 -9.67 2.24 32.07
CA ARG A 143 -9.93 3.27 33.08
C ARG A 143 -11.40 3.68 33.13
N PHE A 144 -12.02 3.90 31.97
CA PHE A 144 -13.43 4.28 31.91
C PHE A 144 -14.35 3.17 32.42
N ASN A 145 -14.05 1.91 32.09
CA ASN A 145 -14.77 0.76 32.62
C ASN A 145 -14.66 0.67 34.15
N GLY A 146 -13.48 0.95 34.70
CA GLY A 146 -13.28 1.02 36.16
C GLY A 146 -14.14 2.09 36.83
N ILE A 147 -14.24 3.29 36.23
CA ILE A 147 -15.09 4.38 36.72
C ILE A 147 -16.58 3.96 36.68
N ILE A 148 -17.04 3.36 35.58
CA ILE A 148 -18.42 2.87 35.46
C ILE A 148 -18.72 1.84 36.53
N ALA A 149 -17.82 0.88 36.76
CA ALA A 149 -17.99 -0.16 37.77
C ALA A 149 -18.08 0.44 39.18
N GLY A 150 -17.24 1.42 39.50
CA GLY A 150 -17.29 2.15 40.77
C GLY A 150 -18.62 2.87 40.98
N LEU A 151 -19.07 3.63 39.98
CA LEU A 151 -20.36 4.34 40.03
C LEU A 151 -21.56 3.40 40.19
N LEU A 152 -21.51 2.21 39.59
CA LEU A 152 -22.55 1.19 39.75
C LEU A 152 -22.56 0.61 41.17
N ALA A 153 -21.39 0.36 41.75
CA ALA A 153 -21.28 -0.14 43.11
C ALA A 153 -21.80 0.89 44.14
N ASP A 154 -21.42 2.16 43.99
CA ASP A 154 -21.89 3.24 44.86
C ASP A 154 -23.41 3.39 44.78
N LYS A 155 -23.97 3.39 43.55
CA LYS A 155 -25.42 3.47 43.34
C LYS A 155 -26.17 2.29 43.96
N GLU A 156 -25.59 1.09 43.95
CA GLU A 156 -26.20 -0.08 44.57
C GLU A 156 -26.17 0.02 46.09
N LYS A 157 -25.05 0.48 46.65
CA LYS A 157 -24.93 0.73 48.09
C LYS A 157 -25.94 1.78 48.58
N ASP A 158 -26.09 2.89 47.85
CA ASP A 158 -27.06 3.94 48.18
C ASP A 158 -28.51 3.41 48.21
N LYS A 159 -28.87 2.48 47.31
CA LYS A 159 -30.19 1.83 47.36
C LYS A 159 -30.35 0.95 48.59
N VAL A 160 -29.34 0.13 48.90
CA VAL A 160 -29.37 -0.75 50.08
C VAL A 160 -29.52 0.07 51.37
N ASP A 161 -28.77 1.16 51.50
CA ASP A 161 -28.84 2.05 52.66
C ASP A 161 -30.22 2.72 52.77
N LYS A 162 -30.82 3.11 51.62
CA LYS A 162 -32.17 3.68 51.58
C LYS A 162 -33.24 2.66 51.97
N ASP A 163 -33.17 1.44 51.47
CA ASP A 163 -34.11 0.36 51.78
C ASP A 163 -34.04 -0.02 53.26
N ALA A 164 -32.83 -0.08 53.83
CA ALA A 164 -32.63 -0.33 55.26
C ALA A 164 -33.23 0.77 56.14
N LEU A 165 -33.17 2.04 55.71
CA LEU A 165 -33.78 3.15 56.42
C LEU A 165 -35.31 3.09 56.36
N LEU A 166 -35.88 2.75 55.19
CA LEU A 166 -37.32 2.55 55.01
C LEU A 166 -37.86 1.42 55.89
N ASP A 167 -37.14 0.29 55.98
CA ASP A 167 -37.52 -0.84 56.84
C ASP A 167 -37.57 -0.43 58.32
N ARG A 168 -36.56 0.30 58.81
CA ARG A 168 -36.54 0.84 60.17
C ARG A 168 -37.70 1.79 60.45
N MET A 169 -38.02 2.68 59.51
CA MET A 169 -39.17 3.58 59.65
C MET A 169 -40.48 2.80 59.75
N SER A 170 -40.68 1.81 58.88
CA SER A 170 -41.85 0.92 58.91
C SER A 170 -41.99 0.19 60.24
N GLN A 171 -40.87 -0.32 60.80
CA GLN A 171 -40.86 -0.98 62.11
C GLN A 171 -41.27 -0.02 63.25
N ILE A 172 -40.76 1.22 63.23
CA ILE A 172 -41.13 2.26 64.21
C ILE A 172 -42.62 2.61 64.09
N GLU A 173 -43.14 2.81 62.88
CA GLU A 173 -44.56 3.08 62.64
C GLU A 173 -45.47 1.97 63.16
N ALA A 174 -45.08 0.70 62.93
CA ALA A 174 -45.81 -0.45 63.45
C ALA A 174 -45.83 -0.48 64.98
N MET A 175 -44.69 -0.20 65.64
CA MET A 175 -44.60 -0.11 67.10
C MET A 175 -45.49 0.99 67.68
N LEU A 176 -45.46 2.19 67.09
CA LEU A 176 -46.31 3.31 67.52
C LEU A 176 -47.79 2.97 67.35
N THR A 177 -48.18 2.39 66.21
CA THR A 177 -49.56 1.99 65.93
C THR A 177 -50.07 0.93 66.92
N ALA A 178 -49.23 -0.04 67.30
CA ALA A 178 -49.57 -1.06 68.29
C ALA A 178 -49.69 -0.49 69.71
N THR A 179 -48.92 0.54 70.05
CA THR A 179 -48.94 1.20 71.37
C THR A 179 -50.16 2.10 71.53
N VAL A 180 -50.61 2.76 70.45
CA VAL A 180 -51.78 3.67 70.45
C VAL A 180 -53.12 2.90 70.43
N ARG A 181 -53.12 1.61 70.03
CA ARG A 181 -54.32 0.74 69.98
C ARG A 181 -54.56 -0.08 71.25
N LYS A 182 -53.71 0.04 72.27
CA LYS A 182 -53.93 -0.50 73.63
C LYS A 182 -54.56 0.55 74.51
#